data_AF-A0A354IWZ3-F1
#
_entry.id   AF-A0A354IWZ3-F1
#
_cell.length_a   1.000
_cell.length_b   1.000
_cell.length_c   1.000
_cell.angle_alpha   90.00
_cell.angle_beta   90.00
_cell.angle_gamma   90.00
#
_symmetry.space_group_name_H-M   'P 1'
#
loop_
_entity.id
_entity.type
_entity.pdbx_description
1 polymer ?
#
loop_
_entity_poly.entity_id
_entity_poly.type
_entity_poly.pdbx_seq_one_letter_code
_entity_poly.pdbx_strand_id
1 'polypeptide(L)'
;DWVEGGWNIEESVVLARELEKRGCHFIHVSSGGLSAQQKIPVGAGYQIAFAERIKRETSMPTIGVGLITEPQQAEHILQSGQADMVALARAMLYNPRWPWHAAAELGAQVAAPQQYWRSQPHQFKNLFGDTRLGQR
;
A
#
# COMPACT_ATOMS: atom_id res chain seq x y z
N ASP A 1 -7.52 -11.88 14.42
CA ASP A 1 -8.96 -11.69 14.69
C ASP A 1 -9.32 -10.71 15.79
N TRP A 2 -8.37 -10.27 16.64
CA TRP A 2 -8.65 -9.30 17.71
C TRP A 2 -9.66 -9.79 18.76
N VAL A 3 -9.76 -11.10 18.92
CA VAL A 3 -10.53 -11.81 19.95
C VAL A 3 -9.68 -12.95 20.51
N GLU A 4 -9.93 -13.32 21.76
CA GLU A 4 -9.26 -14.46 22.39
C GLU A 4 -9.57 -15.76 21.64
N GLY A 5 -8.55 -16.59 21.42
CA GLY A 5 -8.67 -17.86 20.68
C GLY A 5 -8.93 -17.72 19.18
N GLY A 6 -8.98 -16.50 18.63
CA GLY A 6 -9.05 -16.27 17.19
C GLY A 6 -7.68 -16.30 16.51
N TRP A 7 -7.68 -16.20 15.16
CA TRP A 7 -6.46 -16.24 14.36
C TRP A 7 -5.49 -15.12 14.74
N ASN A 8 -4.21 -15.45 14.93
CA ASN A 8 -3.16 -14.53 15.36
C ASN A 8 -2.03 -14.34 14.33
N ILE A 9 -1.03 -13.54 14.70
CA ILE A 9 0.09 -13.22 13.80
C ILE A 9 1.06 -14.39 13.67
N GLU A 10 1.25 -15.18 14.72
CA GLU A 10 2.09 -16.38 14.73
C GLU A 10 1.58 -17.42 13.73
N GLU A 11 0.27 -17.66 13.72
CA GLU A 11 -0.40 -18.54 12.76
C GLU A 11 -0.30 -17.99 11.32
N SER A 12 -0.40 -16.67 11.16
CA SER A 12 -0.21 -16.01 9.85
C SER A 12 1.21 -16.20 9.30
N VAL A 13 2.23 -16.18 10.16
CA VAL A 13 3.63 -16.45 9.76
C VAL A 13 3.79 -17.91 9.34
N VAL A 14 3.21 -18.86 10.09
CA VAL A 14 3.22 -20.28 9.71
C VAL A 14 2.57 -20.46 8.34
N LEU A 15 1.39 -19.88 8.14
CA LEU A 15 0.71 -19.90 6.85
C LEU A 15 1.57 -19.30 5.73
N ALA A 16 2.21 -18.15 5.96
CA ALA A 16 3.07 -17.51 4.97
C ALA A 16 4.24 -18.43 4.54
N ARG A 17 4.91 -19.09 5.49
CA ARG A 17 5.96 -20.08 5.18
C ARG A 17 5.44 -21.25 4.36
N GLU A 18 4.22 -21.70 4.64
CA GLU A 18 3.58 -22.77 3.88
C GLU A 18 3.21 -22.32 2.46
N LEU A 19 2.73 -21.09 2.28
CA LEU A 19 2.46 -20.50 0.97
C LEU A 19 3.74 -20.33 0.15
N GLU A 20 4.82 -19.89 0.79
CA GLU A 20 6.15 -19.76 0.17
C GLU A 20 6.64 -21.09 -0.41
N LYS A 21 6.58 -22.18 0.36
CA LYS A 21 6.95 -23.54 -0.11
C LYS A 21 6.13 -24.01 -1.31
N ARG A 22 4.93 -23.47 -1.49
CA ARG A 22 4.02 -23.77 -2.59
C ARG A 22 4.21 -22.84 -3.79
N GLY A 23 5.17 -21.92 -3.74
CA GLY A 23 5.50 -21.00 -4.83
C GLY A 23 4.59 -19.78 -4.91
N CYS A 24 3.93 -19.37 -3.82
CA CYS A 24 3.21 -18.10 -3.80
C CYS A 24 4.19 -16.91 -3.96
N HIS A 25 3.85 -15.99 -4.86
CA HIS A 25 4.73 -14.87 -5.23
C HIS A 25 4.76 -13.72 -4.21
N PHE A 26 3.68 -13.51 -3.47
CA PHE A 26 3.54 -12.46 -2.46
C PHE A 26 2.38 -12.79 -1.52
N ILE A 27 2.32 -12.09 -0.39
CA ILE A 27 1.21 -12.15 0.56
C ILE A 27 0.67 -10.76 0.86
N HIS A 28 -0.65 -10.60 0.81
CA HIS A 28 -1.34 -9.35 1.17
C HIS A 28 -1.88 -9.46 2.58
N VAL A 29 -1.39 -8.61 3.48
CA VAL A 29 -1.55 -8.79 4.92
C VAL A 29 -2.57 -7.79 5.47
N SER A 30 -3.67 -8.32 6.01
CA SER A 30 -4.73 -7.57 6.69
C SER A 30 -5.08 -8.25 8.02
N SER A 31 -6.10 -7.76 8.74
CA SER A 31 -6.56 -8.33 10.00
C SER A 31 -8.07 -8.19 10.21
N GLY A 32 -8.64 -9.05 11.07
CA GLY A 32 -10.01 -8.91 11.56
C GLY A 32 -11.11 -9.22 10.54
N GLY A 33 -12.33 -8.82 10.86
CA GLY A 33 -13.53 -9.00 10.03
C GLY A 33 -14.31 -10.30 10.28
N LEU A 34 -13.76 -11.25 11.05
CA LEU A 34 -14.41 -12.54 11.32
C LEU A 34 -15.40 -12.51 12.50
N SER A 35 -15.16 -11.68 13.51
CA SER A 35 -15.97 -11.65 14.74
C SER A 35 -16.54 -10.25 15.01
N ALA A 36 -17.79 -10.19 15.46
CA ALA A 36 -18.41 -8.95 15.92
C ALA A 36 -17.86 -8.45 17.27
N GLN A 37 -17.18 -9.31 18.04
CA GLN A 37 -16.61 -8.99 19.35
C GLN A 37 -15.21 -8.37 19.26
N GLN A 38 -14.65 -8.27 18.06
CA GLN A 38 -13.32 -7.70 17.82
C GLN A 38 -13.20 -6.27 18.34
N LYS A 39 -12.10 -5.98 19.06
CA LYS A 39 -11.75 -4.63 19.49
C LYS A 39 -10.47 -4.18 18.77
N ILE A 40 -10.65 -3.56 17.62
CA ILE A 40 -9.54 -3.13 16.76
C ILE A 40 -9.10 -1.72 17.16
N PRO A 41 -7.83 -1.50 17.53
CA PRO A 41 -7.27 -0.16 17.72
C PRO A 41 -7.02 0.50 16.35
N VAL A 42 -8.11 0.96 15.72
CA VAL A 42 -8.06 1.53 14.37
C VAL A 42 -7.27 2.85 14.37
N GLY A 43 -6.26 2.91 13.53
CA GLY A 43 -5.41 4.09 13.32
C GLY A 43 -4.63 4.01 12.02
N ALA A 44 -3.91 5.07 11.67
CA ALA A 44 -3.08 5.09 10.47
C ALA A 44 -2.06 3.95 10.50
N GLY A 45 -2.04 3.08 9.48
CA GLY A 45 -1.09 1.99 9.37
C GLY A 45 -1.25 0.86 10.41
N TYR A 46 -2.40 0.74 11.09
CA TYR A 46 -2.55 -0.19 12.23
C TYR A 46 -2.28 -1.68 11.96
N GLN A 47 -2.19 -2.10 10.69
CA GLN A 47 -1.88 -3.49 10.30
C GLN A 47 -0.46 -3.65 9.74
N ILE A 48 0.30 -2.57 9.57
CA ILE A 48 1.60 -2.60 8.90
C ILE A 48 2.63 -3.41 9.67
N ALA A 49 2.58 -3.40 11.00
CA ALA A 49 3.42 -4.25 11.83
C ALA A 49 3.24 -5.75 11.54
N PHE A 50 2.05 -6.18 11.09
CA PHE A 50 1.82 -7.58 10.68
C PHE A 50 2.51 -7.89 9.34
N ALA A 51 2.42 -6.98 8.36
CA ALA A 51 3.11 -7.12 7.08
C ALA A 51 4.63 -7.17 7.29
N GLU A 52 5.15 -6.27 8.14
CA GLU A 52 6.56 -6.23 8.50
C GLU A 52 7.00 -7.53 9.19
N ARG A 53 6.19 -8.05 10.11
CA ARG A 53 6.50 -9.30 10.82
C ARG A 53 6.62 -10.48 9.86
N ILE A 54 5.67 -10.64 8.95
CA ILE A 54 5.68 -11.71 7.95
C ILE A 54 6.88 -11.55 7.00
N LYS A 55 7.16 -10.32 6.55
CA LYS A 55 8.31 -10.00 5.70
C LYS A 55 9.65 -10.35 6.34
N ARG A 56 9.80 -10.14 7.65
CA ARG A 56 11.03 -10.48 8.37
C ARG A 56 11.21 -11.98 8.59
N GLU A 57 10.11 -12.74 8.61
CA GLU A 57 10.12 -14.16 8.95
C GLU A 57 10.00 -15.12 7.75
N THR A 58 9.87 -14.56 6.55
CA THR A 58 9.76 -15.26 5.27
C THR A 58 10.55 -14.49 4.20
N SER A 59 10.79 -15.10 3.04
CA SER A 59 11.34 -14.39 1.87
C SER A 59 10.25 -13.85 0.93
N MET A 60 8.98 -14.02 1.30
CA MET A 60 7.86 -13.56 0.50
C MET A 60 7.74 -12.03 0.52
N PRO A 61 7.60 -11.40 -0.66
CA PRO A 61 7.17 -10.02 -0.75
C PRO A 61 5.84 -9.79 -0.04
N THR A 62 5.74 -8.71 0.73
CA THR A 62 4.51 -8.37 1.46
C THR A 62 3.83 -7.11 0.92
N ILE A 63 2.51 -7.18 0.78
CA ILE A 63 1.65 -6.02 0.53
C ILE A 63 1.03 -5.61 1.87
N GLY A 64 1.37 -4.41 2.35
CA GLY A 64 0.80 -3.82 3.54
C GLY A 64 -0.45 -2.98 3.24
N VAL A 65 -1.44 -3.02 4.14
CA VAL A 65 -2.69 -2.23 4.04
C VAL A 65 -3.09 -1.70 5.41
N GLY A 66 -3.98 -0.72 5.45
CA GLY A 66 -4.64 -0.30 6.68
C GLY A 66 -4.54 1.21 6.90
N LEU A 67 -5.60 1.92 6.51
CA LEU A 67 -5.71 3.38 6.69
C LEU A 67 -4.44 4.13 6.27
N ILE A 68 -4.02 3.89 5.03
CA ILE A 68 -2.96 4.66 4.38
C ILE A 68 -3.65 5.66 3.46
N THR A 69 -3.40 6.94 3.72
CA THR A 69 -4.01 8.05 2.95
C THR A 69 -2.99 9.07 2.50
N GLU A 70 -1.86 9.23 3.18
CA GLU A 70 -0.87 10.25 2.85
C GLU A 70 0.30 9.66 2.06
N PRO A 71 0.82 10.37 1.03
CA PRO A 71 1.97 9.92 0.27
C PRO A 71 3.20 9.64 1.12
N GLN A 72 3.51 10.48 2.11
CA GLN A 72 4.65 10.29 3.02
C GLN A 72 4.49 9.06 3.90
N GLN A 73 3.25 8.72 4.29
CA GLN A 73 2.99 7.50 5.04
C GLN A 73 3.32 6.27 4.19
N ALA A 74 2.86 6.25 2.94
CA ALA A 74 3.18 5.15 2.01
C ALA A 74 4.68 5.07 1.72
N GLU A 75 5.34 6.20 1.47
CA GLU A 75 6.79 6.27 1.25
C GLU A 75 7.56 5.76 2.46
N HIS A 76 7.18 6.17 3.68
CA HIS A 76 7.83 5.73 4.90
C HIS A 76 7.75 4.21 5.09
N ILE A 77 6.58 3.61 4.84
CA ILE A 77 6.38 2.15 4.91
C ILE A 77 7.34 1.41 3.99
N LEU A 78 7.53 1.92 2.77
CA LEU A 78 8.44 1.31 1.78
C LEU A 78 9.91 1.53 2.15
N GLN A 79 10.31 2.76 2.45
CA GLN A 79 11.70 3.12 2.77
C GLN A 79 12.20 2.46 4.06
N SER A 80 11.32 2.27 5.04
CA SER A 80 11.66 1.55 6.28
C SER A 80 11.64 0.02 6.13
N GLY A 81 11.27 -0.50 4.95
CA GLY A 81 11.22 -1.94 4.69
C GLY A 81 10.06 -2.65 5.40
N GLN A 82 9.02 -1.94 5.84
CA GLN A 82 7.87 -2.53 6.52
C GLN A 82 6.95 -3.33 5.59
N ALA A 83 6.93 -2.98 4.30
CA ALA A 83 6.29 -3.75 3.25
C ALA A 83 7.01 -3.53 1.92
N ASP A 84 6.81 -4.45 0.96
CA ASP A 84 7.31 -4.30 -0.41
C ASP A 84 6.36 -3.50 -1.29
N MET A 85 5.07 -3.52 -0.94
CA MET A 85 4.01 -2.79 -1.64
C MET A 85 3.00 -2.25 -0.63
N VAL A 86 2.33 -1.17 -1.01
CA VAL A 86 1.25 -0.55 -0.23
C VAL A 86 -0.07 -0.67 -0.99
N ALA A 87 -1.07 -1.26 -0.35
CA ALA A 87 -2.44 -1.31 -0.85
C ALA A 87 -3.26 -0.12 -0.33
N LEU A 88 -3.97 0.51 -1.26
CA LEU A 88 -4.88 1.63 -0.99
C LEU A 88 -6.31 1.25 -1.39
N ALA A 89 -7.27 1.57 -0.52
CA ALA A 89 -8.69 1.30 -0.77
C ALA A 89 -9.51 2.59 -0.78
N ARG A 90 -10.00 3.04 0.38
CA ARG A 90 -10.84 4.24 0.51
C ARG A 90 -10.16 5.52 0.00
N ALA A 91 -8.83 5.64 0.14
CA ALA A 91 -8.07 6.76 -0.41
C ALA A 91 -8.17 6.85 -1.94
N MET A 92 -8.12 5.71 -2.64
CA MET A 92 -8.30 5.65 -4.09
C MET A 92 -9.74 5.97 -4.52
N LEU A 93 -10.74 5.54 -3.74
CA LEU A 93 -12.15 5.87 -4.00
C LEU A 93 -12.42 7.36 -3.86
N TYR A 94 -11.88 7.97 -2.80
CA TYR A 94 -12.04 9.39 -2.51
C TYR A 94 -11.24 10.27 -3.48
N ASN A 95 -10.04 9.81 -3.86
CA ASN A 95 -9.15 10.47 -4.80
C ASN A 95 -8.60 9.47 -5.83
N PRO A 96 -9.24 9.30 -7.01
CA PRO A 96 -8.78 8.35 -8.02
C PRO A 96 -7.45 8.77 -8.70
N ARG A 97 -6.99 10.00 -8.46
CA ARG A 97 -5.67 10.50 -8.91
C ARG A 97 -4.63 10.46 -7.79
N TRP A 98 -4.87 9.72 -6.71
CA TRP A 98 -3.95 9.61 -5.58
C TRP A 98 -2.50 9.35 -6.01
N PRO A 99 -2.19 8.42 -6.95
CA PRO A 99 -0.81 8.19 -7.38
C PRO A 99 -0.19 9.41 -8.08
N TRP A 100 -1.00 10.26 -8.73
CA TRP A 100 -0.52 11.49 -9.36
C TRP A 100 -0.18 12.55 -8.32
N HIS A 101 -1.03 12.69 -7.31
CA HIS A 101 -0.78 13.63 -6.22
C HIS A 101 0.41 13.17 -5.38
N ALA A 102 0.52 11.87 -5.11
CA ALA A 102 1.68 11.29 -4.43
C ALA A 102 2.98 11.51 -5.22
N ALA A 103 2.97 11.26 -6.53
CA ALA A 103 4.14 11.51 -7.36
C ALA A 103 4.54 12.99 -7.36
N ALA A 104 3.58 13.91 -7.45
CA ALA A 104 3.85 15.34 -7.38
C ALA A 104 4.46 15.77 -6.04
N GLU A 105 3.97 15.21 -4.93
CA GLU A 105 4.43 15.53 -3.58
C GLU A 105 5.80 14.92 -3.25
N LEU A 106 6.06 13.70 -3.72
CA LEU A 106 7.31 12.98 -3.49
C LEU A 106 8.40 13.26 -4.54
N GLY A 107 8.12 14.13 -5.52
CA GLY A 107 9.06 14.46 -6.60
C GLY A 107 9.29 13.33 -7.61
N ALA A 108 8.35 12.39 -7.72
CA ALA A 108 8.37 11.28 -8.66
C ALA A 108 7.57 11.59 -9.95
N GLN A 109 7.52 10.62 -10.86
CA GLN A 109 6.74 10.69 -12.10
C GLN A 109 5.73 9.54 -12.15
N VAL A 110 4.64 9.73 -12.90
CA VAL A 110 3.61 8.70 -13.11
C VAL A 110 3.13 8.72 -14.56
N ALA A 111 2.86 7.56 -15.13
CA ALA A 111 2.20 7.48 -16.43
C ALA A 111 0.73 7.94 -16.30
N ALA A 112 0.34 8.91 -17.12
CA ALA A 112 -1.05 9.32 -17.29
C ALA A 112 -1.49 9.17 -18.75
N PRO A 113 -2.78 8.89 -19.03
CA PRO A 113 -3.32 8.93 -20.38
C PRO A 113 -3.04 10.27 -21.05
N GLN A 114 -2.68 10.25 -22.33
CA GLN A 114 -2.28 11.44 -23.11
C GLN A 114 -3.31 12.59 -23.06
N GLN A 115 -4.60 12.24 -22.98
CA GLN A 115 -5.71 13.20 -22.89
C GLN A 115 -5.63 14.08 -21.63
N TYR A 116 -4.94 13.62 -20.59
CA TYR A 116 -4.81 14.32 -19.31
C TYR A 116 -3.45 14.98 -19.10
N TRP A 117 -2.50 14.91 -20.04
CA TRP A 117 -1.18 15.52 -19.86
C TRP A 117 -1.24 17.03 -19.58
N ARG A 118 -2.26 17.72 -20.11
CA ARG A 118 -2.47 19.15 -19.86
C ARG A 118 -3.09 19.47 -18.50
N SER A 119 -3.46 18.48 -17.69
CA SER A 119 -4.01 18.70 -16.34
C SER A 119 -2.94 18.94 -15.28
N GLN A 120 -1.67 18.87 -15.66
CA GLN A 120 -0.55 19.02 -14.76
C GLN A 120 -0.47 20.46 -14.21
N PRO A 121 -0.41 20.66 -12.88
CA PRO A 121 -0.28 22.01 -12.31
C PRO A 121 1.04 22.68 -12.72
N HIS A 122 1.04 24.01 -12.84
CA HIS A 122 2.16 24.79 -13.39
C HIS A 122 3.52 24.50 -12.74
N GLN A 123 3.54 24.24 -11.42
CA GLN A 123 4.75 24.00 -10.65
C GLN A 123 5.37 22.62 -10.91
N PHE A 124 4.58 21.63 -11.35
CA PHE A 124 5.10 20.32 -11.69
C PHE A 124 5.25 20.32 -13.20
N LYS A 125 6.46 20.30 -13.77
CA LYS A 125 6.65 20.30 -15.24
C LYS A 125 6.87 18.93 -15.85
N ASN A 126 7.29 17.95 -15.04
CA ASN A 126 7.62 16.60 -15.51
C ASN A 126 6.84 15.47 -14.81
N LEU A 127 5.70 15.76 -14.16
CA LEU A 127 4.89 14.77 -13.42
C LEU A 127 4.48 13.57 -14.27
N PHE A 128 4.10 13.80 -15.53
CA PHE A 128 3.66 12.75 -16.43
C PHE A 128 4.76 12.21 -17.36
N GLY A 129 6.03 12.40 -16.98
CA GLY A 129 7.18 12.03 -17.81
C GLY A 129 7.31 12.93 -19.05
N ASP A 130 7.80 12.36 -20.15
CA ASP A 130 8.01 13.06 -21.42
C ASP A 130 6.67 13.28 -22.16
N THR A 131 6.01 14.40 -21.85
CA THR A 131 4.76 14.78 -22.53
C THR A 131 5.04 15.58 -23.80
N ARG A 132 4.30 15.29 -24.88
CA ARG A 132 4.35 16.05 -26.14
C ARG A 132 3.08 16.84 -26.32
N LEU A 133 3.18 18.16 -26.18
CA LEU A 133 2.05 19.07 -26.34
C LEU A 133 2.19 19.84 -27.65
N GLY A 134 1.34 19.53 -28.62
CA GLY A 134 1.20 20.33 -29.84
C GLY A 134 0.18 21.45 -29.65
N GLN A 135 0.43 22.61 -30.24
CA GLN A 135 -0.58 23.66 -30.45
C GLN A 135 -0.65 23.98 -31.95
N ARG A 136 -1.82 24.45 -32.41
CA ARG A 136 -2.06 24.88 -33.80
C ARG A 136 -1.49 26.26 -34.05
#